data_AF-A0A9Q1R892-F1
#
_entry.id   AF-A0A9Q1R892-F1
#
_cell.length_a   1.000
_cell.length_b   1.000
_cell.length_c   1.000
_cell.angle_alpha   90.00
_cell.angle_beta   90.00
_cell.angle_gamma   90.00
#
_symmetry.space_group_name_H-M   'P 1'
#
loop_
_entity.id
_entity.type
_entity.pdbx_description
1 polymer ?
#
loop_
_entity_poly.entity_id
_entity_poly.type
_entity_poly.pdbx_seq_one_letter_code
_entity_poly.pdbx_strand_id
1 'polypeptide(L)'
;MEVLQAYLLWRQTECHISNQYNTCLWKLVLSGKSEKEAKEIFKGTQKQEQNELLFQQFGINYKDLPQIFRQGSCAIKIKVDDIVKYRENGTPVKRPRKKAVIVHSENVATKMFWNLVHSEGINKIKPEYLRSFQFESRLMLSTWIVVRIDGCHFHRFCEDNGFQKPNDEQALELMNSCAVSLLEMFKDIIFAYGVSDEYSFVLNKDSLLYQRQSSKIVSALVSLFSSMYVMKWKEFFPEKEFKEPPYFDGRSVCYPSCEILRDYLAWRHYSTCFWLLVKSGTSKTEVQSSLKGTQTREKNELLAQFCIDYNALPIIFRMGSSVFRDKMNQHEMTLLNTVT
;
A
#
# COMPACT_ATOMS: atom_id res chain seq x y z
N MET A 1 3.14 5.01 -27.90
CA MET A 1 3.41 6.31 -27.24
C MET A 1 2.21 7.24 -27.28
N GLU A 2 1.55 7.40 -28.42
CA GLU A 2 0.35 8.26 -28.58
C GLU A 2 -0.77 7.98 -27.56
N VAL A 3 -1.15 6.72 -27.35
CA VAL A 3 -2.20 6.34 -26.39
C VAL A 3 -1.86 6.78 -24.96
N LEU A 4 -0.60 6.65 -24.55
CA LEU A 4 -0.14 7.09 -23.22
C LEU A 4 -0.19 8.61 -23.09
N GLN A 5 0.24 9.34 -24.11
CA GLN A 5 0.18 10.81 -24.10
C GLN A 5 -1.27 11.31 -24.09
N ALA A 6 -2.16 10.69 -24.87
CA ALA A 6 -3.58 10.99 -24.85
C ALA A 6 -4.20 10.69 -23.49
N TYR A 7 -3.84 9.57 -22.87
CA TYR A 7 -4.27 9.25 -21.50
C TYR A 7 -3.84 10.34 -20.51
N LEU A 8 -2.56 10.72 -20.50
CA LEU A 8 -2.05 11.72 -19.57
C LEU A 8 -2.63 13.12 -19.82
N LEU A 9 -2.81 13.50 -21.10
CA LEU A 9 -3.49 14.74 -21.47
C LEU A 9 -4.95 14.76 -21.02
N TRP A 10 -5.66 13.64 -21.19
CA TRP A 10 -7.02 13.48 -20.70
C TRP A 10 -7.06 13.65 -19.17
N ARG A 11 -6.16 12.99 -18.42
CA ARG A 11 -6.07 13.14 -16.95
C ARG A 11 -5.74 14.58 -16.52
N GLN A 12 -4.85 15.28 -17.22
CA GLN A 12 -4.54 16.69 -16.95
C GLN A 12 -5.74 17.60 -17.23
N THR A 13 -6.49 17.33 -18.30
CA THR A 13 -7.68 18.10 -18.66
C THR A 13 -8.78 17.96 -17.61
N GLU A 14 -9.05 16.73 -17.15
CA GLU A 14 -9.98 16.46 -16.04
C GLU A 14 -9.54 17.17 -14.76
N CYS A 15 -8.25 17.11 -14.41
CA CYS A 15 -7.69 17.84 -13.27
C CYS A 15 -7.91 19.35 -13.41
N HIS A 16 -7.68 19.92 -14.60
CA HIS A 16 -7.81 21.35 -14.83
C HIS A 16 -9.23 21.87 -14.72
N ILE A 17 -10.19 21.12 -15.28
CA ILE A 17 -11.62 21.42 -15.17
C ILE A 17 -12.05 21.30 -13.70
N SER A 18 -11.66 20.21 -13.03
CA SER A 18 -12.01 19.98 -11.63
C SER A 18 -11.45 21.06 -10.70
N ASN A 19 -10.20 21.47 -10.89
CA ASN A 19 -9.58 22.51 -10.08
C ASN A 19 -10.22 23.88 -10.28
N GLN A 20 -10.60 24.22 -11.51
CA GLN A 20 -11.30 25.47 -11.79
C GLN A 20 -12.65 25.48 -11.06
N TYR A 21 -13.45 24.42 -11.25
CA TYR A 21 -14.72 24.25 -10.56
C TYR A 21 -14.56 24.34 -9.03
N ASN A 22 -13.61 23.61 -8.46
CA ASN A 22 -13.35 23.60 -7.02
C ASN A 22 -12.88 24.98 -6.51
N THR A 23 -12.07 25.70 -7.28
CA THR A 23 -11.64 27.05 -6.91
C THR A 23 -12.84 27.98 -6.79
N CYS A 24 -13.75 27.95 -7.77
CA CYS A 24 -14.97 28.74 -7.72
C CYS A 24 -15.87 28.32 -6.56
N LEU A 25 -16.10 27.01 -6.40
CA LEU A 25 -16.92 26.43 -5.34
C LEU A 25 -16.47 26.86 -3.96
N TRP A 26 -15.19 26.65 -3.65
CA TRP A 26 -14.68 26.96 -2.32
C TRP A 26 -14.56 28.46 -2.07
N LYS A 27 -14.37 29.30 -3.10
CA LYS A 27 -14.43 30.76 -2.93
C LYS A 27 -15.82 31.25 -2.54
N LEU A 28 -16.87 30.68 -3.13
CA LEU A 28 -18.25 30.99 -2.74
C LEU A 28 -18.59 30.48 -1.33
N VAL A 29 -18.12 29.29 -0.97
CA VAL A 29 -18.33 28.77 0.39
C VAL A 29 -17.61 29.66 1.42
N LEU A 30 -16.37 30.06 1.14
CA LEU A 30 -15.60 30.97 1.99
C LEU A 30 -16.19 32.39 2.04
N SER A 31 -16.96 32.81 1.03
CA SER A 31 -17.71 34.07 1.05
C SER A 31 -19.05 33.97 1.81
N GLY A 32 -19.29 32.89 2.55
CA GLY A 32 -20.44 32.72 3.42
C GLY A 32 -21.62 31.95 2.83
N LYS A 33 -21.50 31.37 1.62
CA LYS A 33 -22.54 30.49 1.07
C LYS A 33 -22.41 29.07 1.63
N SER A 34 -23.52 28.36 1.72
CA SER A 34 -23.48 26.91 1.97
C SER A 34 -22.96 26.16 0.73
N GLU A 35 -22.42 24.95 0.93
CA GLU A 35 -22.01 24.09 -0.19
C GLU A 35 -23.15 23.81 -1.17
N LYS A 36 -24.38 23.68 -0.67
CA LYS A 36 -25.56 23.39 -1.50
C LYS A 36 -25.89 24.57 -2.40
N GLU A 37 -25.91 25.78 -1.83
CA GLU A 37 -26.13 27.01 -2.61
C GLU A 37 -25.03 27.23 -3.64
N ALA A 38 -23.77 27.01 -3.25
CA ALA A 38 -22.64 27.14 -4.16
C ALA A 38 -22.74 26.14 -5.33
N LYS A 39 -23.11 24.87 -5.07
CA LYS A 39 -23.32 23.86 -6.11
C LYS A 39 -24.47 24.20 -7.06
N GLU A 40 -25.57 24.76 -6.56
CA GLU A 40 -26.69 25.20 -7.41
C GLU A 40 -26.29 26.39 -8.30
N ILE A 41 -25.48 27.32 -7.81
CA ILE A 41 -24.92 28.42 -8.64
C ILE A 41 -24.11 27.87 -9.82
N PHE A 42 -23.42 26.75 -9.65
CA PHE A 42 -22.64 26.14 -10.75
C PHE A 42 -23.43 25.18 -11.64
N LYS A 43 -24.69 24.89 -11.34
CA LYS A 43 -25.44 23.88 -12.08
C LYS A 43 -25.66 24.33 -13.52
N GLY A 44 -24.98 23.67 -14.46
CA GLY A 44 -25.03 24.00 -15.89
C GLY A 44 -24.07 25.11 -16.33
N THR A 45 -23.22 25.62 -15.44
CA THR A 45 -22.27 26.68 -15.80
C THR A 45 -21.14 26.19 -16.71
N GLN A 46 -20.77 27.02 -17.68
CA GLN A 46 -19.65 26.75 -18.58
C GLN A 46 -18.32 27.26 -18.02
N LYS A 47 -17.21 26.79 -18.62
CA LYS A 47 -15.84 27.19 -18.25
C LYS A 47 -15.62 28.70 -18.23
N GLN A 48 -16.24 29.41 -19.18
CA GLN A 48 -16.09 30.86 -19.32
C GLN A 48 -16.80 31.60 -18.19
N GLU A 49 -18.04 31.21 -17.89
CA GLU A 49 -18.84 31.78 -16.79
C GLU A 49 -18.14 31.59 -15.43
N GLN A 50 -17.48 30.46 -15.23
CA GLN A 50 -16.68 30.21 -14.03
C GLN A 50 -15.50 31.19 -13.89
N ASN A 51 -14.81 31.51 -14.98
CA ASN A 51 -13.73 32.51 -14.96
C ASN A 51 -14.26 33.92 -14.72
N GLU A 52 -15.38 34.28 -15.35
CA GLU A 52 -16.03 35.57 -15.15
C GLU A 52 -16.49 35.75 -13.71
N LEU A 53 -17.07 34.71 -13.10
CA LEU A 53 -17.45 34.70 -11.69
C LEU A 53 -16.23 34.91 -10.78
N LEU A 54 -15.14 34.16 -11.00
CA LEU A 54 -13.91 34.32 -10.23
C LEU A 54 -13.34 35.74 -10.31
N PHE A 55 -13.34 36.30 -11.52
CA PHE A 55 -12.79 37.62 -11.76
C PHE A 55 -13.68 38.72 -11.17
N GLN A 56 -14.98 38.70 -11.44
CA GLN A 56 -15.91 39.75 -11.01
C GLN A 56 -16.16 39.74 -9.50
N GLN A 57 -16.35 38.56 -8.89
CA GLN A 57 -16.70 38.48 -7.46
C GLN A 57 -15.48 38.47 -6.55
N PHE A 58 -14.35 37.90 -7.02
CA PHE A 58 -13.19 37.66 -6.17
C PHE A 58 -11.91 38.31 -6.69
N GLY A 59 -11.92 38.97 -7.84
CA GLY A 59 -10.72 39.56 -8.45
C GLY A 59 -9.69 38.51 -8.88
N ILE A 60 -10.08 37.25 -9.05
CA ILE A 60 -9.17 36.15 -9.34
C ILE A 60 -9.20 35.86 -10.84
N ASN A 61 -8.06 36.10 -11.51
CA ASN A 61 -7.84 35.53 -12.83
C ASN A 61 -7.29 34.11 -12.69
N TYR A 62 -8.11 33.11 -13.03
CA TYR A 62 -7.72 31.71 -12.90
C TYR A 62 -6.44 31.39 -13.68
N LYS A 63 -6.16 32.06 -14.81
CA LYS A 63 -4.94 31.81 -15.61
C LYS A 63 -3.65 32.17 -14.86
N ASP A 64 -3.72 33.13 -13.95
CA ASP A 64 -2.57 33.66 -13.22
C ASP A 64 -2.24 32.82 -11.97
N LEU A 65 -3.09 31.84 -11.62
CA LEU A 65 -2.80 30.92 -10.53
C LEU A 65 -1.60 30.01 -10.89
N PRO A 66 -0.76 29.65 -9.90
CA PRO A 66 0.32 28.68 -10.08
C PRO A 66 -0.17 27.38 -10.75
N GLN A 67 0.62 26.85 -11.67
CA GLN A 67 0.24 25.67 -12.46
C GLN A 67 -0.10 24.45 -11.60
N ILE A 68 0.52 24.31 -10.42
CA ILE A 68 0.17 23.25 -9.46
C ILE A 68 -1.32 23.26 -9.06
N PHE A 69 -1.94 24.45 -8.97
CA PHE A 69 -3.36 24.61 -8.65
C PHE A 69 -4.25 24.52 -9.89
N ARG A 70 -3.68 24.49 -11.10
CA ARG A 70 -4.45 24.49 -12.35
C ARG A 70 -4.33 23.21 -13.13
N GLN A 71 -3.14 22.66 -13.29
CA GLN A 71 -2.86 21.49 -14.14
C GLN A 71 -2.20 20.34 -13.39
N GLY A 72 -1.98 20.50 -12.08
CA GLY A 72 -1.37 19.50 -11.22
C GLY A 72 0.16 19.43 -11.35
N SER A 73 0.70 18.26 -11.02
CA SER A 73 2.13 18.00 -10.90
C SER A 73 2.51 16.75 -11.68
N CYS A 74 3.67 16.77 -12.34
CA CYS A 74 4.24 15.61 -13.00
C CYS A 74 5.57 15.23 -12.33
N ALA A 75 5.70 13.97 -11.91
CA ALA A 75 6.97 13.42 -11.45
C ALA A 75 7.69 12.72 -12.60
N ILE A 76 8.86 13.22 -13.00
CA ILE A 76 9.65 12.64 -14.10
C ILE A 76 11.10 12.41 -13.67
N LYS A 77 11.77 11.44 -14.30
CA LYS A 77 13.21 11.21 -14.13
C LYS A 77 13.96 11.92 -15.25
N ILE A 78 14.69 12.99 -14.94
CA ILE A 78 15.53 13.72 -15.89
C ILE A 78 17.00 13.33 -15.73
N LYS A 79 17.77 13.41 -16.81
CA LYS A 79 19.24 13.29 -16.74
C LYS A 79 19.80 14.62 -16.26
N VAL A 80 20.52 14.59 -15.15
CA VAL A 80 21.26 15.74 -14.61
C VAL A 80 22.73 15.36 -14.45
N ASP A 81 23.61 16.32 -14.70
CA ASP A 81 25.04 16.15 -14.43
C ASP A 81 25.30 16.35 -12.94
N ASP A 82 25.52 15.23 -12.25
CA ASP A 82 25.75 15.22 -10.81
C ASP A 82 27.26 15.23 -10.53
N ILE A 83 27.71 16.06 -9.58
CA ILE A 83 29.12 16.17 -9.21
C ILE A 83 29.44 15.02 -8.26
N VAL A 84 30.22 14.05 -8.73
CA VAL A 84 30.48 12.82 -7.96
C VAL A 84 31.73 12.94 -7.09
N LYS A 85 32.69 13.75 -7.54
CA LYS A 85 33.92 14.08 -6.81
C LYS A 85 34.57 15.30 -7.43
N TYR A 86 35.47 15.94 -6.70
CA TYR A 86 36.38 16.95 -7.25
C TYR A 86 37.73 16.29 -7.55
N ARG A 87 38.40 16.69 -8.64
CA ARG A 87 39.79 16.35 -8.89
C ARG A 87 40.69 17.18 -7.96
N GLU A 88 41.96 16.80 -7.82
CA GLU A 88 42.95 17.50 -6.97
C GLU A 88 43.10 18.98 -7.33
N ASN A 89 42.87 19.36 -8.59
CA ASN A 89 42.87 20.75 -9.06
C ASN A 89 41.53 21.49 -8.85
N GLY A 90 40.60 20.94 -8.05
CA GLY A 90 39.29 21.52 -7.79
C GLY A 90 38.26 21.38 -8.91
N THR A 91 38.58 20.71 -10.03
CA THR A 91 37.60 20.54 -11.12
C THR A 91 36.55 19.47 -10.78
N PRO A 92 35.24 19.75 -10.96
CA PRO A 92 34.18 18.78 -10.66
C PRO A 92 34.13 17.66 -11.70
N VAL A 93 34.17 16.41 -11.24
CA VAL A 93 33.89 15.23 -12.07
C VAL A 93 32.39 15.01 -12.09
N LYS A 94 31.76 15.45 -13.18
CA LYS A 94 30.32 15.26 -13.42
C LYS A 94 30.05 13.88 -14.01
N ARG A 95 29.00 13.20 -13.54
CA ARG A 95 28.45 12.01 -14.21
C ARG A 95 26.94 12.16 -14.40
N PRO A 96 26.41 11.76 -15.57
CA PRO A 96 24.97 11.81 -15.81
C PRO A 96 24.25 10.83 -14.88
N ARG A 97 23.31 11.35 -14.07
CA ARG A 97 22.44 10.54 -13.22
C ARG A 97 20.97 10.86 -13.52
N LYS A 98 20.09 9.87 -13.34
CA LYS A 98 18.65 10.06 -13.44
C LYS A 98 18.13 10.54 -12.08
N LYS A 99 17.65 11.78 -11.99
CA LYS A 99 17.05 12.35 -10.78
C LYS A 99 15.55 12.51 -10.97
N ALA A 100 14.77 12.09 -9.98
CA ALA A 100 13.34 12.36 -9.94
C ALA A 100 13.10 13.83 -9.59
N VAL A 101 12.29 14.52 -10.37
CA VAL A 101 11.93 15.93 -10.18
C VAL A 101 10.43 16.11 -10.38
N ILE A 102 9.87 17.11 -9.70
CA ILE A 102 8.51 17.59 -9.97
C ILE A 102 8.58 18.68 -11.03
N VAL A 103 7.76 18.56 -12.06
CA VAL A 103 7.61 19.52 -13.14
C VAL A 103 6.14 19.93 -13.22
N HIS A 104 5.92 21.22 -13.42
CA HIS A 104 4.62 21.76 -13.77
C HIS A 104 4.66 22.15 -15.25
N SER A 105 3.61 21.78 -15.99
CA SER A 105 3.48 22.06 -17.41
C SER A 105 2.03 22.41 -17.72
N GLU A 106 1.83 23.43 -18.56
CA GLU A 106 0.48 23.81 -19.00
C GLU A 106 -0.18 22.73 -19.87
N ASN A 107 0.65 21.96 -20.58
CA ASN A 107 0.19 20.90 -21.45
C ASN A 107 1.23 19.78 -21.52
N VAL A 108 0.90 18.64 -20.91
CA VAL A 108 1.77 17.46 -20.90
C VAL A 108 1.92 16.80 -22.26
N ALA A 109 1.08 17.09 -23.26
CA ALA A 109 1.22 16.55 -24.61
C ALA A 109 2.23 17.32 -25.48
N THR A 110 2.81 18.41 -24.98
CA THR A 110 3.77 19.22 -25.73
C THR A 110 5.09 18.48 -26.01
N LYS A 111 5.74 18.82 -27.12
CA LYS A 111 7.07 18.28 -27.48
C LYS A 111 8.12 18.58 -26.40
N MET A 112 8.07 19.80 -25.85
CA MET A 112 8.99 20.22 -24.77
C MET A 112 8.86 19.34 -23.53
N PHE A 113 7.65 18.85 -23.21
CA PHE A 113 7.45 17.99 -22.05
C PHE A 113 8.04 16.59 -22.26
N TRP A 114 7.83 15.99 -23.44
CA TRP A 114 8.29 14.62 -23.72
C TRP A 114 9.72 14.52 -24.25
N ASN A 115 10.31 15.60 -24.75
CA ASN A 115 11.56 15.57 -25.52
C ASN A 115 11.49 14.54 -26.68
N LEU A 116 10.31 14.36 -27.28
CA LEU A 116 10.04 13.40 -28.36
C LEU A 116 9.57 14.11 -29.65
N VAL A 117 9.81 13.46 -30.79
CA VAL A 117 9.26 13.85 -32.10
C VAL A 117 7.73 13.75 -32.07
N HIS A 118 7.05 14.59 -32.85
CA HIS A 118 5.59 14.75 -32.86
C HIS A 118 4.87 13.40 -32.87
N SER A 119 3.92 13.24 -31.95
CA SER A 119 2.93 12.17 -32.01
C SER A 119 1.69 12.80 -32.61
N GLU A 120 1.45 12.58 -33.90
CA GLU A 120 0.27 13.11 -34.58
C GLU A 120 -0.97 12.36 -34.08
N GLY A 121 -2.08 13.06 -33.84
CA GLY A 121 -3.37 12.40 -33.55
C GLY A 121 -3.71 12.14 -32.08
N ILE A 122 -2.96 12.66 -31.10
CA ILE A 122 -3.32 12.59 -29.66
C ILE A 122 -4.78 13.05 -29.42
N ASN A 123 -5.18 14.17 -30.04
CA ASN A 123 -6.52 14.74 -29.90
C ASN A 123 -7.63 13.91 -30.58
N LYS A 124 -7.29 12.89 -31.36
CA LYS A 124 -8.26 12.00 -32.04
C LYS A 124 -8.63 10.79 -31.18
N ILE A 125 -7.90 10.53 -30.10
CA ILE A 125 -8.15 9.38 -29.22
C ILE A 125 -9.33 9.70 -28.30
N LYS A 126 -10.39 8.91 -28.41
CA LYS A 126 -11.61 9.08 -27.61
C LYS A 126 -11.40 8.64 -26.15
N PRO A 127 -11.95 9.36 -25.15
CA PRO A 127 -11.88 8.96 -23.74
C PRO A 127 -12.43 7.55 -23.47
N GLU A 128 -13.44 7.10 -24.21
CA GLU A 128 -14.02 5.75 -24.07
C GLU A 128 -13.01 4.66 -24.42
N TYR A 129 -12.18 4.89 -25.44
CA TYR A 129 -11.10 3.98 -25.82
C TYR A 129 -10.02 3.92 -24.73
N LEU A 130 -9.70 5.04 -24.08
CA LEU A 130 -8.76 5.04 -22.96
C LEU A 130 -9.30 4.29 -21.75
N ARG A 131 -10.60 4.44 -21.46
CA ARG A 131 -11.28 3.74 -20.36
C ARG A 131 -11.37 2.24 -20.58
N SER A 132 -11.38 1.75 -21.82
CA SER A 132 -11.46 0.30 -22.10
C SER A 132 -10.23 -0.49 -21.65
N PHE A 133 -9.08 0.18 -21.43
CA PHE A 133 -7.88 -0.45 -20.87
C PHE A 133 -7.94 -0.65 -19.35
N GLN A 134 -8.95 -0.11 -18.66
CA GLN A 134 -9.08 -0.28 -17.22
C GLN A 134 -9.51 -1.71 -16.89
N PHE A 135 -8.59 -2.46 -16.29
CA PHE A 135 -8.85 -3.83 -15.83
C PHE A 135 -9.42 -3.83 -14.41
N GLU A 136 -10.61 -4.41 -14.24
CA GLU A 136 -11.22 -4.61 -12.93
C GLU A 136 -11.49 -6.10 -12.70
N SER A 137 -10.66 -6.74 -11.88
CA SER A 137 -10.89 -8.11 -11.42
C SER A 137 -11.80 -8.11 -10.20
N ARG A 138 -12.92 -8.84 -10.29
CA ARG A 138 -13.83 -9.09 -9.18
C ARG A 138 -13.64 -10.51 -8.65
N LEU A 139 -13.52 -10.61 -7.33
CA LEU A 139 -13.40 -11.88 -6.62
C LEU A 139 -14.74 -12.62 -6.62
N MET A 140 -14.69 -13.94 -6.78
CA MET A 140 -15.86 -14.82 -6.89
C MET A 140 -16.80 -14.64 -5.69
N LEU A 141 -18.10 -14.51 -5.92
CA LEU A 141 -19.12 -14.41 -4.87
C LEU A 141 -19.18 -15.69 -4.02
N SER A 142 -19.69 -15.57 -2.80
CA SER A 142 -19.89 -16.70 -1.87
C SER A 142 -18.62 -17.50 -1.53
N THR A 143 -17.45 -16.88 -1.67
CA THR A 143 -16.16 -17.44 -1.27
C THR A 143 -15.53 -16.57 -0.20
N TRP A 144 -14.86 -17.20 0.77
CA TRP A 144 -14.01 -16.50 1.73
C TRP A 144 -12.91 -15.77 0.96
N ILE A 145 -12.65 -14.51 1.31
CA ILE A 145 -11.52 -13.78 0.76
C ILE A 145 -10.43 -13.75 1.81
N VAL A 146 -9.23 -14.22 1.45
CA VAL A 146 -8.04 -14.02 2.26
C VAL A 146 -7.16 -12.99 1.59
N VAL A 147 -6.85 -11.91 2.29
CA VAL A 147 -5.83 -10.95 1.88
C VAL A 147 -4.59 -11.22 2.72
N ARG A 148 -3.53 -11.70 2.08
CA ARG A 148 -2.22 -11.83 2.72
C ARG A 148 -1.41 -10.57 2.46
N ILE A 149 -0.82 -10.02 3.52
CA ILE A 149 0.12 -8.90 3.52
C ILE A 149 1.49 -9.46 3.91
N ASP A 150 2.56 -9.02 3.24
CA ASP A 150 3.92 -9.57 3.39
C ASP A 150 4.95 -8.43 3.35
N GLY A 151 5.91 -8.44 4.27
CA GLY A 151 6.94 -7.42 4.39
C GLY A 151 7.88 -7.38 3.19
N CYS A 152 7.93 -6.27 2.46
CA CYS A 152 8.82 -6.17 1.30
C CYS A 152 10.28 -6.01 1.73
N HIS A 153 11.14 -6.93 1.29
CA HIS A 153 12.57 -6.95 1.65
C HIS A 153 12.79 -6.88 3.17
N PHE A 154 11.90 -7.50 3.95
CA PHE A 154 11.88 -7.34 5.40
C PHE A 154 13.13 -7.91 6.08
N HIS A 155 13.84 -8.85 5.44
CA HIS A 155 15.15 -9.30 5.90
C HIS A 155 16.12 -8.13 6.09
N ARG A 156 16.25 -7.28 5.06
CA ARG A 156 17.12 -6.11 5.09
C ARG A 156 16.60 -5.09 6.09
N PHE A 157 15.28 -4.87 6.14
CA PHE A 157 14.66 -3.97 7.12
C PHE A 157 15.01 -4.39 8.56
N CYS A 158 14.89 -5.68 8.88
CA CYS A 158 15.25 -6.22 10.20
C CYS A 158 16.75 -6.03 10.53
N GLU A 159 17.64 -6.25 9.56
CA GLU A 159 19.09 -6.03 9.73
C GLU A 159 19.41 -4.55 9.96
N ASP A 160 18.87 -3.69 9.10
CA ASP A 160 19.10 -2.25 9.12
C ASP A 160 18.62 -1.62 10.45
N ASN A 161 17.58 -2.17 11.06
CA ASN A 161 16.99 -1.70 12.33
C ASN A 161 17.40 -2.54 13.56
N GLY A 162 18.31 -3.50 13.40
CA GLY A 162 18.89 -4.27 14.50
C GLY A 162 17.86 -5.10 15.27
N PHE A 163 16.95 -5.78 14.57
CA PHE A 163 15.96 -6.67 15.19
C PHE A 163 16.62 -7.93 15.74
N GLN A 164 16.15 -8.38 16.88
CA GLN A 164 16.61 -9.60 17.53
C GLN A 164 16.34 -10.83 16.64
N LYS A 165 17.25 -11.80 16.72
CA LYS A 165 17.15 -13.08 16.00
C LYS A 165 17.06 -14.22 17.03
N PRO A 166 16.28 -15.29 16.76
CA PRO A 166 15.54 -15.53 15.52
C PRO A 166 14.26 -14.72 15.37
N ASN A 167 13.70 -14.22 16.47
CA ASN A 167 12.47 -13.44 16.56
C ASN A 167 12.68 -12.20 17.43
N ASP A 168 12.00 -11.11 17.09
CA ASP A 168 11.98 -9.86 17.86
C ASP A 168 10.54 -9.64 18.34
N GLU A 169 10.33 -9.68 19.65
CA GLU A 169 9.00 -9.62 20.25
C GLU A 169 8.31 -8.29 19.96
N GLN A 170 9.02 -7.17 20.14
CA GLN A 170 8.49 -5.82 19.89
C GLN A 170 8.07 -5.66 18.42
N ALA A 171 8.84 -6.22 17.49
CA ALA A 171 8.50 -6.19 16.07
C ALA A 171 7.21 -6.96 15.77
N LEU A 172 7.02 -8.13 16.40
CA LEU A 172 5.80 -8.92 16.23
C LEU A 172 4.59 -8.25 16.92
N GLU A 173 4.77 -7.69 18.09
CA GLU A 173 3.71 -6.93 18.78
C GLU A 173 3.26 -5.70 17.98
N LEU A 174 4.19 -5.01 17.32
CA LEU A 174 3.86 -3.93 16.39
C LEU A 174 3.03 -4.45 15.21
N MET A 175 3.42 -5.57 14.58
CA MET A 175 2.63 -6.21 13.51
C MET A 175 1.22 -6.57 14.00
N ASN A 176 1.11 -7.13 15.20
CA ASN A 176 -0.17 -7.49 15.81
C ASN A 176 -1.04 -6.26 16.06
N SER A 177 -0.46 -5.19 16.59
CA SER A 177 -1.15 -3.92 16.82
C SER A 177 -1.66 -3.30 15.51
N CYS A 178 -0.93 -3.46 14.40
CA CYS A 178 -1.42 -3.06 13.08
C CYS A 178 -2.61 -3.92 12.62
N ALA A 179 -2.54 -5.24 12.81
CA ALA A 179 -3.63 -6.15 12.45
C ALA A 179 -4.92 -5.86 13.24
N VAL A 180 -4.80 -5.57 14.55
CA VAL A 180 -5.90 -5.12 15.41
C VAL A 180 -6.59 -3.89 14.82
N SER A 181 -5.83 -2.87 14.43
CA SER A 181 -6.39 -1.65 13.81
C SER A 181 -7.08 -1.92 12.47
N LEU A 182 -6.60 -2.87 11.67
CA LEU A 182 -7.29 -3.30 10.46
C LEU A 182 -8.63 -3.96 10.78
N LEU A 183 -8.67 -4.83 11.78
CA LEU A 183 -9.92 -5.47 12.21
C LEU A 183 -10.92 -4.42 12.70
N GLU A 184 -10.48 -3.45 13.50
CA GLU A 184 -11.33 -2.35 13.98
C GLU A 184 -11.94 -1.55 12.84
N MET A 185 -11.12 -1.16 11.85
CA MET A 185 -11.54 -0.32 10.73
C MET A 185 -12.41 -1.07 9.71
N PHE A 186 -12.10 -2.35 9.43
CA PHE A 186 -12.80 -3.15 8.43
C PHE A 186 -13.64 -4.25 9.08
N LYS A 187 -14.94 -3.96 9.28
CA LYS A 187 -15.90 -4.90 9.89
C LYS A 187 -16.07 -6.22 9.13
N ASP A 188 -15.82 -6.22 7.83
CA ASP A 188 -15.85 -7.41 6.98
C ASP A 188 -14.75 -8.43 7.31
N ILE A 189 -13.64 -7.99 7.93
CA ILE A 189 -12.58 -8.86 8.41
C ILE A 189 -13.06 -9.54 9.69
N ILE A 190 -13.13 -10.86 9.65
CA ILE A 190 -13.62 -11.67 10.78
C ILE A 190 -12.50 -12.33 11.58
N PHE A 191 -11.33 -12.50 10.95
CA PHE A 191 -10.19 -13.19 11.53
C PHE A 191 -8.90 -12.70 10.85
N ALA A 192 -7.83 -12.62 11.61
CA ALA A 192 -6.50 -12.43 11.07
C ALA A 192 -5.48 -13.33 11.77
N TYR A 193 -4.45 -13.74 11.02
CA TYR A 193 -3.37 -14.59 11.51
C TYR A 193 -2.01 -14.07 11.04
N GLY A 194 -1.09 -13.84 11.97
CA GLY A 194 0.23 -13.28 11.71
C GLY A 194 1.35 -14.23 12.09
N VAL A 195 2.38 -14.31 11.24
CA VAL A 195 3.63 -15.05 11.48
C VAL A 195 4.77 -14.31 10.82
N SER A 196 5.89 -14.11 11.53
CA SER A 196 7.06 -13.40 11.00
C SER A 196 6.68 -11.98 10.53
N ASP A 197 6.90 -11.69 9.26
CA ASP A 197 6.70 -10.41 8.58
C ASP A 197 5.43 -10.40 7.71
N GLU A 198 4.52 -11.36 7.91
CA GLU A 198 3.27 -11.44 7.16
C GLU A 198 2.03 -11.58 8.06
N TYR A 199 0.90 -11.18 7.50
CA TYR A 199 -0.42 -11.29 8.10
C TYR A 199 -1.47 -11.68 7.06
N SER A 200 -2.35 -12.63 7.41
CA SER A 200 -3.48 -13.06 6.59
C SER A 200 -4.78 -12.58 7.19
N PHE A 201 -5.54 -11.76 6.46
CA PHE A 201 -6.85 -11.24 6.86
C PHE A 201 -7.96 -11.99 6.12
N VAL A 202 -8.85 -12.63 6.87
CA VAL A 202 -10.00 -13.38 6.36
C VAL A 202 -11.23 -12.49 6.41
N LEU A 203 -11.80 -12.21 5.23
CA LEU A 203 -13.06 -11.51 5.08
C LEU A 203 -14.20 -12.52 4.93
N ASN A 204 -15.37 -12.13 5.44
CA ASN A 204 -16.58 -12.93 5.32
C ASN A 204 -16.89 -13.30 3.86
N LYS A 205 -17.34 -14.54 3.61
CA LYS A 205 -17.70 -15.01 2.27
C LYS A 205 -18.77 -14.16 1.57
N ASP A 206 -19.64 -13.54 2.35
CA ASP A 206 -20.75 -12.69 1.87
C ASP A 206 -20.36 -11.21 1.80
N SER A 207 -19.10 -10.87 2.10
CA SER A 207 -18.59 -9.50 2.03
C SER A 207 -18.76 -8.89 0.63
N LEU A 208 -19.30 -7.68 0.60
CA LEU A 208 -19.39 -6.84 -0.59
C LEU A 208 -18.40 -5.68 -0.55
N LEU A 209 -17.39 -5.74 0.33
CA LEU A 209 -16.37 -4.71 0.49
C LEU A 209 -15.76 -4.35 -0.87
N TYR A 210 -15.82 -3.05 -1.23
CA TYR A 210 -15.40 -2.52 -2.53
C TYR A 210 -15.95 -3.29 -3.75
N GLN A 211 -17.18 -3.80 -3.66
CA GLN A 211 -17.79 -4.63 -4.72
C GLN A 211 -16.92 -5.83 -5.12
N ARG A 212 -16.13 -6.35 -4.16
CA ARG A 212 -15.18 -7.46 -4.36
C ARG A 212 -14.10 -7.18 -5.41
N GLN A 213 -13.81 -5.91 -5.71
CA GLN A 213 -12.70 -5.55 -6.59
C GLN A 213 -11.38 -5.85 -5.87
N SER A 214 -10.64 -6.85 -6.37
CA SER A 214 -9.42 -7.36 -5.74
C SER A 214 -8.40 -6.26 -5.47
N SER A 215 -8.12 -5.42 -6.48
CA SER A 215 -7.15 -4.33 -6.38
C SER A 215 -7.52 -3.30 -5.31
N LYS A 216 -8.82 -2.97 -5.15
CA LYS A 216 -9.28 -2.01 -4.14
C LYS A 216 -9.19 -2.57 -2.73
N ILE A 217 -9.59 -3.83 -2.53
CA ILE A 217 -9.48 -4.49 -1.23
C ILE A 217 -8.00 -4.59 -0.82
N VAL A 218 -7.14 -5.12 -1.68
CA VAL A 218 -5.72 -5.31 -1.38
C VAL A 218 -5.04 -3.97 -1.11
N SER A 219 -5.25 -2.96 -1.96
CA SER A 219 -4.64 -1.64 -1.76
C SER A 219 -5.11 -0.95 -0.48
N ALA A 220 -6.40 -1.06 -0.11
CA ALA A 220 -6.90 -0.48 1.12
C ALA A 220 -6.29 -1.13 2.36
N LEU A 221 -6.23 -2.46 2.41
CA LEU A 221 -5.66 -3.19 3.56
C LEU A 221 -4.14 -2.97 3.67
N VAL A 222 -3.40 -3.10 2.56
CA VAL A 222 -1.93 -2.91 2.54
C VAL A 222 -1.54 -1.48 2.90
N SER A 223 -2.24 -0.48 2.36
CA SER A 223 -1.94 0.93 2.66
C SER A 223 -2.22 1.28 4.12
N LEU A 224 -3.33 0.81 4.69
CA LEU A 224 -3.62 1.01 6.10
C LEU A 224 -2.59 0.29 6.97
N PHE A 225 -2.26 -0.96 6.68
CA PHE A 225 -1.31 -1.74 7.47
C PHE A 225 0.07 -1.05 7.49
N SER A 226 0.57 -0.64 6.31
CA SER A 226 1.84 0.09 6.18
C SER A 226 1.81 1.41 6.97
N SER A 227 0.70 2.16 6.90
CA SER A 227 0.54 3.43 7.62
C SER A 227 0.51 3.23 9.12
N MET A 228 -0.24 2.24 9.61
CA MET A 228 -0.31 1.90 11.03
C MET A 228 1.05 1.44 11.57
N TYR A 229 1.82 0.68 10.78
CA TYR A 229 3.15 0.23 11.19
C TYR A 229 4.09 1.41 11.43
N VAL A 230 4.07 2.41 10.53
CA VAL A 230 4.86 3.65 10.68
C VAL A 230 4.34 4.50 11.83
N MET A 231 3.03 4.70 11.95
CA MET A 231 2.42 5.55 12.99
C MET A 231 2.66 5.00 14.39
N LYS A 232 2.57 3.68 14.56
CA LYS A 232 2.74 2.99 15.84
C LYS A 232 4.19 2.66 16.16
N TRP A 233 5.12 2.86 15.23
CA TRP A 233 6.53 2.50 15.41
C TRP A 233 7.10 2.98 16.74
N LYS A 234 6.87 4.26 17.09
CA LYS A 234 7.38 4.87 18.32
C LYS A 234 6.76 4.34 19.61
N GLU A 235 5.59 3.71 19.53
CA GLU A 235 4.97 3.03 20.68
C GLU A 235 5.74 1.78 21.08
N PHE A 236 6.34 1.08 20.11
CA PHE A 236 7.08 -0.18 20.31
C PHE A 236 8.60 0.02 20.33
N PHE A 237 9.10 1.01 19.60
CA PHE A 237 10.52 1.37 19.54
C PHE A 237 10.75 2.87 19.81
N PRO A 238 10.58 3.34 21.06
CA PRO A 238 10.64 4.78 21.39
C PRO A 238 11.96 5.45 20.97
N GLU A 239 13.07 4.76 21.21
CA GLU A 239 14.42 5.25 20.98
C GLU A 239 14.98 4.97 19.57
N LYS A 240 14.22 4.27 18.71
CA LYS A 240 14.68 3.94 17.34
C LYS A 240 13.93 4.78 16.30
N GLU A 241 14.65 5.27 15.32
CA GLU A 241 14.09 5.68 14.03
C GLU A 241 14.35 4.57 13.03
N PHE A 242 13.40 4.30 12.13
CA PHE A 242 13.68 3.40 11.03
C PHE A 242 14.55 4.09 9.97
N LYS A 243 15.54 3.37 9.42
CA LYS A 243 16.45 3.93 8.38
C LYS A 243 15.75 4.17 7.04
N GLU A 244 14.84 3.28 6.68
CA GLU A 244 14.05 3.33 5.46
C GLU A 244 12.60 2.99 5.80
N PRO A 245 11.61 3.60 5.13
CA PRO A 245 10.22 3.33 5.44
C PRO A 245 9.87 1.87 5.12
N PRO A 246 9.24 1.14 6.06
CA PRO A 246 8.74 -0.20 5.78
C PRO A 246 7.58 -0.12 4.79
N TYR A 247 7.46 -1.13 3.94
CA TYR A 247 6.34 -1.26 3.03
C TYR A 247 6.03 -2.74 2.82
N PHE A 248 4.78 -3.00 2.44
CA PHE A 248 4.25 -4.34 2.36
C PHE A 248 3.66 -4.58 0.97
N ASP A 249 3.72 -5.82 0.51
CA ASP A 249 2.91 -6.27 -0.62
C ASP A 249 1.61 -6.89 -0.11
N GLY A 250 0.70 -7.18 -1.04
CA GLY A 250 -0.42 -8.01 -0.68
C GLY A 250 -1.05 -8.70 -1.88
N ARG A 251 -1.79 -9.77 -1.58
CA ARG A 251 -2.54 -10.55 -2.57
C ARG A 251 -3.85 -11.05 -1.97
N SER A 252 -4.88 -11.13 -2.80
CA SER A 252 -6.17 -11.72 -2.42
C SER A 252 -6.34 -13.11 -3.02
N VAL A 253 -6.84 -14.07 -2.24
CA VAL A 253 -7.17 -15.43 -2.67
C VAL A 253 -8.58 -15.79 -2.22
N CYS A 254 -9.34 -16.48 -3.08
CA CYS A 254 -10.68 -16.98 -2.76
C CYS A 254 -10.63 -18.43 -2.29
N TYR A 255 -11.28 -18.73 -1.17
CA TYR A 255 -11.46 -20.10 -0.67
C TYR A 255 -12.96 -20.45 -0.63
N PRO A 256 -13.41 -21.49 -1.35
CA PRO A 256 -14.84 -21.75 -1.52
C PRO A 256 -15.50 -22.44 -0.33
N SER A 257 -14.72 -23.06 0.56
CA SER A 257 -15.23 -23.76 1.75
C SER A 257 -14.43 -23.43 3.00
N CYS A 258 -15.04 -23.64 4.17
CA CYS A 258 -14.37 -23.50 5.45
C CYS A 258 -13.23 -24.51 5.64
N GLU A 259 -13.34 -25.70 5.05
CA GLU A 259 -12.31 -26.75 5.12
C GLU A 259 -11.02 -26.29 4.43
N ILE A 260 -11.12 -25.82 3.18
CA ILE A 260 -9.94 -25.35 2.43
C ILE A 260 -9.34 -24.10 3.08
N LEU A 261 -10.18 -23.21 3.64
CA LEU A 261 -9.72 -22.06 4.41
C LEU A 261 -8.91 -22.51 5.65
N ARG A 262 -9.39 -23.53 6.38
CA ARG A 262 -8.68 -24.09 7.53
C ARG A 262 -7.34 -24.71 7.12
N ASP A 263 -7.30 -25.44 6.00
CA ASP A 263 -6.06 -26.02 5.48
C ASP A 263 -5.03 -24.93 5.14
N TYR A 264 -5.48 -23.83 4.54
CA TYR A 264 -4.63 -22.66 4.30
C TYR A 264 -4.06 -22.09 5.61
N LEU A 265 -4.89 -21.88 6.63
CA LEU A 265 -4.45 -21.34 7.92
C LEU A 265 -3.48 -22.29 8.64
N ALA A 266 -3.75 -23.60 8.61
CA ALA A 266 -2.86 -24.62 9.15
C ALA A 266 -1.50 -24.66 8.42
N TRP A 267 -1.50 -24.48 7.09
CA TRP A 267 -0.27 -24.37 6.31
C TRP A 267 0.58 -23.15 6.71
N ARG A 268 -0.05 -22.00 7.00
CA ARG A 268 0.68 -20.82 7.49
C ARG A 268 1.33 -21.08 8.85
N HIS A 269 0.63 -21.78 9.74
CA HIS A 269 1.16 -22.19 11.04
C HIS A 269 2.38 -23.11 10.95
N TYR A 270 2.35 -24.11 10.06
CA TYR A 270 3.45 -25.06 9.86
C TYR A 270 4.75 -24.41 9.36
N SER A 271 4.65 -23.28 8.65
CA SER A 271 5.79 -22.61 8.00
C SER A 271 6.85 -22.09 8.98
N THR A 272 6.52 -21.95 10.27
CA THR A 272 7.43 -21.49 11.33
C THR A 272 8.61 -22.43 11.57
N CYS A 273 8.39 -23.75 11.60
CA CYS A 273 9.45 -24.76 11.82
C CYS A 273 10.50 -24.76 10.70
N PHE A 274 10.08 -24.52 9.45
CA PHE A 274 10.97 -24.44 8.30
C PHE A 274 11.98 -23.30 8.45
N TRP A 275 11.52 -22.10 8.78
CA TRP A 275 12.41 -20.95 8.90
C TRP A 275 13.31 -20.98 10.13
N LEU A 276 12.88 -21.61 11.22
CA LEU A 276 13.73 -21.83 12.40
C LEU A 276 14.95 -22.71 12.06
N LEU A 277 14.76 -23.80 11.31
CA LEU A 277 15.86 -24.69 10.89
C LEU A 277 16.79 -24.06 9.86
N VAL A 278 16.26 -23.22 8.95
CA VAL A 278 17.13 -22.48 8.00
C VAL A 278 18.00 -21.47 8.76
N LYS A 279 17.47 -20.85 9.82
CA LYS A 279 18.21 -19.89 10.65
C LYS A 279 19.20 -20.54 11.61
N SER A 280 19.08 -21.83 11.94
CA SER A 280 20.06 -22.57 12.77
C SER A 280 21.32 -23.00 12.00
N GLY A 281 21.48 -22.55 10.74
CA GLY A 281 22.65 -22.82 9.91
C GLY A 281 22.45 -23.87 8.83
N THR A 282 21.24 -24.44 8.71
CA THR A 282 20.93 -25.47 7.71
C THR A 282 20.55 -24.83 6.37
N SER A 283 21.04 -25.33 5.25
CA SER A 283 20.71 -24.74 3.94
C SER A 283 19.21 -24.94 3.60
N LYS A 284 18.63 -24.01 2.83
CA LYS A 284 17.20 -24.07 2.42
C LYS A 284 16.83 -25.42 1.77
N THR A 285 17.73 -25.97 0.96
CA THR A 285 17.57 -27.27 0.27
C THR A 285 17.59 -28.45 1.24
N GLU A 286 18.46 -28.40 2.26
CA GLU A 286 18.54 -29.44 3.29
C GLU A 286 17.33 -29.41 4.20
N VAL A 287 16.88 -28.22 4.63
CA VAL A 287 15.66 -28.08 5.45
C VAL A 287 14.43 -28.54 4.69
N GLN A 288 14.33 -28.21 3.40
CA GLN A 288 13.21 -28.66 2.58
C GLN A 288 13.19 -30.17 2.40
N SER A 289 14.36 -30.81 2.34
CA SER A 289 14.48 -32.27 2.25
C SER A 289 14.19 -32.94 3.59
N SER A 290 14.72 -32.38 4.68
CA SER A 290 14.58 -32.93 6.04
C SER A 290 13.19 -32.75 6.62
N LEU A 291 12.44 -31.72 6.21
CA LEU A 291 11.06 -31.50 6.66
C LEU A 291 10.01 -32.22 5.80
N LYS A 292 10.37 -32.67 4.60
CA LYS A 292 9.42 -33.30 3.68
C LYS A 292 8.93 -34.63 4.24
N GLY A 293 7.63 -34.72 4.51
CA GLY A 293 7.01 -35.93 5.05
C GLY A 293 7.14 -36.11 6.56
N THR A 294 7.76 -35.15 7.27
CA THR A 294 7.95 -35.26 8.72
C THR A 294 6.71 -34.90 9.54
N GLN A 295 6.50 -35.65 10.62
CA GLN A 295 5.46 -35.39 11.61
C GLN A 295 5.90 -34.31 12.62
N THR A 296 4.94 -33.70 13.33
CA THR A 296 5.21 -32.63 14.32
C THR A 296 6.25 -33.04 15.38
N ARG A 297 6.22 -34.30 15.82
CA ARG A 297 7.18 -34.85 16.77
C ARG A 297 8.61 -34.85 16.23
N GLU A 298 8.80 -35.31 14.99
CA GLU A 298 10.11 -35.41 14.33
C GLU A 298 10.73 -34.02 14.12
N LYS A 299 9.91 -32.98 13.92
CA LYS A 299 10.41 -31.59 13.86
C LYS A 299 10.86 -31.05 15.20
N ASN A 300 10.14 -31.36 16.27
CA ASN A 300 10.54 -30.96 17.62
C ASN A 300 11.86 -31.65 18.00
N GLU A 301 12.03 -32.91 17.60
CA GLU A 301 13.28 -33.66 17.76
C GLU A 301 14.42 -33.05 16.92
N LEU A 302 14.16 -32.61 15.69
CA LEU A 302 15.13 -31.87 14.85
C LEU A 302 15.53 -30.54 15.48
N LEU A 303 14.60 -29.76 16.02
CA LEU A 303 14.92 -28.49 16.70
C LEU A 303 15.74 -28.72 17.98
N ALA A 304 15.44 -29.79 18.72
CA ALA A 304 16.21 -30.17 19.90
C ALA A 304 17.68 -30.50 19.58
N GLN A 305 17.98 -31.03 18.39
CA GLN A 305 19.36 -31.25 17.93
C GLN A 305 20.17 -29.95 17.78
N PHE A 306 19.50 -28.81 17.61
CA PHE A 306 20.10 -27.47 17.59
C PHE A 306 20.01 -26.76 18.96
N CYS A 307 19.76 -27.50 20.04
CA CYS A 307 19.55 -26.97 21.39
C CYS A 307 18.38 -25.98 21.49
N ILE A 308 17.39 -26.07 20.60
CA ILE A 308 16.17 -25.26 20.66
C ILE A 308 15.08 -26.13 21.27
N ASP A 309 14.73 -25.86 22.54
CA ASP A 309 13.51 -26.43 23.12
C ASP A 309 12.30 -25.67 22.56
N TYR A 310 11.70 -26.23 21.51
CA TYR A 310 10.54 -25.65 20.87
C TYR A 310 9.38 -25.44 21.83
N ASN A 311 9.17 -26.28 22.84
CA ASN A 311 8.02 -26.14 23.74
C ASN A 311 8.22 -25.06 24.81
N ALA A 312 9.46 -24.71 25.12
CA ALA A 312 9.81 -23.63 26.03
C ALA A 312 9.74 -22.23 25.39
N LEU A 313 9.63 -22.13 24.06
CA LEU A 313 9.51 -20.83 23.40
C LEU A 313 8.14 -20.17 23.69
N PRO A 314 8.09 -18.83 23.83
CA PRO A 314 6.84 -18.07 23.87
C PRO A 314 5.86 -18.49 22.77
N ILE A 315 4.57 -18.57 23.10
CA ILE A 315 3.51 -19.04 22.19
C ILE A 315 3.50 -18.24 20.88
N ILE A 316 3.71 -16.92 20.95
CA ILE A 316 3.80 -16.05 19.77
C ILE A 316 4.87 -16.49 18.76
N PHE A 317 5.99 -17.05 19.22
CA PHE A 317 7.08 -17.54 18.36
C PHE A 317 6.83 -18.94 17.81
N ARG A 318 5.90 -19.70 18.41
CA ARG A 318 5.56 -21.07 18.00
C ARG A 318 4.34 -21.11 17.10
N MET A 319 3.34 -20.31 17.47
CA MET A 319 1.99 -20.39 16.93
C MET A 319 1.54 -19.13 16.20
N GLY A 320 2.38 -18.11 16.12
CA GLY A 320 2.00 -16.81 15.57
C GLY A 320 0.98 -16.09 16.45
N SER A 321 0.22 -15.19 15.84
CA SER A 321 -0.79 -14.40 16.53
C SER A 321 -2.11 -14.43 15.78
N SER A 322 -3.21 -14.69 16.51
CA SER A 322 -4.57 -14.66 15.96
C SER A 322 -5.33 -13.46 16.50
N VAL A 323 -6.06 -12.77 15.63
CA VAL A 323 -6.94 -11.66 16.01
C VAL A 323 -8.33 -11.93 15.48
N PHE A 324 -9.36 -11.84 16.31
CA PHE A 324 -10.74 -12.06 15.91
C PHE A 324 -11.71 -11.26 16.77
N ARG A 325 -12.94 -11.10 16.28
CA ARG A 325 -14.01 -10.45 17.03
C ARG A 325 -14.69 -11.47 17.92
N ASP A 326 -14.64 -11.26 19.24
CA ASP A 326 -15.44 -12.05 20.17
C ASP A 326 -16.91 -11.62 20.09
N LYS A 327 -17.82 -12.60 20.01
CA LYS A 327 -19.27 -12.35 19.97
C LYS A 327 -19.86 -12.23 21.38
N MET A 328 -19.13 -12.61 22.43
CA MET A 328 -19.63 -12.62 23.82
C MET A 328 -19.56 -11.25 24.50
N ASN A 329 -18.65 -10.36 24.10
CA ASN A 329 -18.52 -9.00 24.63
C ASN A 329 -18.42 -8.00 23.47
N GLN A 330 -19.50 -7.29 23.17
CA GLN A 330 -19.52 -6.28 22.09
C GLN A 330 -18.60 -5.06 22.33
N HIS A 331 -17.77 -5.04 23.38
CA HIS A 331 -16.94 -3.89 23.78
C HIS A 331 -15.43 -4.21 23.99
N GLU A 332 -14.96 -5.46 23.87
CA GLU A 332 -13.52 -5.77 24.01
C GLU A 332 -13.07 -6.78 22.94
N MET A 333 -11.98 -6.46 22.23
CA MET A 333 -11.30 -7.42 21.34
C MET A 333 -10.20 -8.14 22.10
N THR A 334 -10.24 -9.46 22.13
CA THR A 334 -9.25 -10.30 22.82
C THR A 334 -8.12 -10.67 21.87
N LEU A 335 -6.89 -10.21 22.15
CA LEU A 335 -5.67 -10.81 21.59
C LEU A 335 -5.43 -12.14 22.33
N LEU A 336 -5.65 -13.26 21.66
CA LEU A 336 -5.40 -14.59 22.23
C LEU A 336 -4.08 -15.14 21.70
N ASN A 337 -3.08 -15.22 22.59
CA ASN A 337 -1.95 -16.13 22.46
C ASN A 337 -2.46 -17.52 22.90
N THR A 338 -3.07 -18.28 22.00
CA THR A 338 -3.93 -19.44 22.36
C THR A 338 -3.23 -20.51 23.20
N VAL A 339 -3.90 -20.88 24.31
CA VAL A 339 -3.90 -22.20 24.96
C VAL A 339 -5.29 -22.79 24.78
N THR A 340 -5.39 -23.88 24.02
CA THR A 340 -5.96 -25.20 24.41
C THR A 340 -5.68 -26.17 23.28
#